data_AF-A0A0F9IIJ5-F1
#
_entry.id   AF-A0A0F9IIJ5-F1
#
_cell.length_a   1.000
_cell.length_b   1.000
_cell.length_c   1.000
_cell.angle_alpha   90.00
_cell.angle_beta   90.00
_cell.angle_gamma   90.00
#
_symmetry.space_group_name_H-M   'P 1'
#
loop_
_entity.id
_entity.type
_entity.pdbx_description
1 polymer ?
#
loop_
_entity_poly.entity_id
_entity_poly.type
_entity_poly.pdbx_seq_one_letter_code
_entity_poly.pdbx_strand_id
1 'polypeptide(L)'
;EYYDIQPENFPTPDRLGYDWDAFFAAQEKKLKQMPTDLASAIRKGTVFENPRVRANEKRLAQAKDDLKPWFDSPKYKGLTVEESDAVDALSDMVSEVVSLVLLGGQRISRQKVLKFMLQAGLGDKKIVSVAFVLTSRDLAPMMKNDFRTKWAMTHPDLVTFYPFIFDSMSEEEQMEWLERHGIRGSAGLSFEQ
;
A
#
# COMPACT_ATOMS: atom_id res chain seq x y z
N GLU A 1 -19.94 4.65 -31.44
CA GLU A 1 -19.74 3.37 -30.72
C GLU A 1 -20.04 3.57 -29.23
N TYR A 2 -20.23 2.52 -28.42
CA TYR A 2 -20.60 2.68 -26.99
C TYR A 2 -19.58 3.54 -26.21
N TYR A 3 -18.30 3.42 -26.57
CA TYR A 3 -17.20 4.21 -26.01
C TYR A 3 -17.10 5.65 -26.55
N ASP A 4 -17.87 6.00 -27.58
CA ASP A 4 -17.93 7.37 -28.11
C ASP A 4 -18.97 8.24 -27.37
N ILE A 5 -19.75 7.63 -26.47
CA ILE A 5 -20.66 8.37 -25.59
C ILE A 5 -19.82 8.96 -24.45
N GLN A 6 -19.46 10.23 -24.59
CA GLN A 6 -18.74 10.99 -23.58
C GLN A 6 -19.66 11.95 -22.81
N PRO A 7 -19.40 12.25 -21.52
CA PRO A 7 -20.21 13.17 -20.72
C PRO A 7 -20.36 14.58 -21.32
N GLU A 8 -19.36 15.03 -22.09
CA GLU A 8 -19.29 16.33 -22.75
C GLU A 8 -20.42 16.53 -23.78
N ASN A 9 -21.05 15.45 -24.24
CA ASN A 9 -22.20 15.49 -25.15
C ASN A 9 -23.53 15.75 -24.42
N PHE A 10 -23.53 15.81 -23.09
CA PHE A 10 -24.72 15.95 -22.25
C PHE A 10 -24.55 17.10 -21.24
N PRO A 11 -24.43 18.37 -21.68
CA PRO A 11 -24.33 19.49 -20.74
C PRO A 11 -25.69 19.75 -20.06
N THR A 12 -25.66 20.14 -18.79
CA THR A 12 -26.84 20.66 -18.10
C THR A 12 -27.33 21.96 -18.75
N PRO A 13 -28.61 22.36 -18.59
CA PRO A 13 -29.15 23.56 -19.23
C PRO A 13 -28.40 24.87 -18.91
N ASP A 14 -27.80 24.94 -17.73
CA ASP A 14 -26.95 26.04 -17.26
C ASP A 14 -25.49 25.93 -17.74
N ARG A 15 -25.12 24.82 -18.39
CA ARG A 15 -23.78 24.50 -18.91
C ARG A 15 -22.65 24.50 -17.87
N LEU A 16 -23.00 24.38 -16.60
CA LEU A 16 -22.03 24.32 -15.49
C LEU A 16 -21.65 22.88 -15.11
N GLY A 17 -22.35 21.89 -15.65
CA GLY A 17 -22.07 20.48 -15.41
C GLY A 17 -22.62 19.57 -16.51
N TYR A 18 -22.67 18.28 -16.22
CA TYR A 18 -23.16 17.24 -17.12
C TYR A 18 -24.44 16.61 -16.59
N ASP A 19 -25.39 16.39 -17.49
CA ASP A 19 -26.62 15.65 -17.24
C ASP A 19 -26.29 14.14 -17.22
N TRP A 20 -25.92 13.67 -16.03
CA TRP A 20 -25.52 12.28 -15.80
C TRP A 20 -26.66 11.29 -16.06
N ASP A 21 -27.91 11.69 -15.80
CA ASP A 21 -29.07 10.83 -16.03
C ASP A 21 -29.27 10.61 -17.54
N ALA A 22 -29.15 11.67 -18.35
CA ALA A 22 -29.20 11.58 -19.80
C ALA A 22 -28.01 10.79 -20.38
N PHE A 23 -26.81 10.97 -19.82
CA PHE A 23 -25.61 10.22 -20.19
C PHE A 23 -25.76 8.71 -19.95
N PHE A 24 -26.16 8.30 -18.74
CA PHE A 24 -26.33 6.89 -18.42
C PHE A 24 -27.50 6.26 -19.18
N ALA A 25 -28.57 7.01 -19.43
CA ALA A 25 -29.67 6.54 -20.28
C ALA A 25 -29.20 6.28 -21.73
N ALA A 26 -28.31 7.12 -22.27
CA ALA A 26 -27.73 6.94 -23.60
C ALA A 26 -26.81 5.71 -23.67
N GLN A 27 -25.98 5.49 -22.65
CA GLN A 27 -25.15 4.28 -22.53
C GLN A 27 -26.00 3.01 -22.44
N GLU A 28 -27.02 3.00 -21.58
CA GLU A 28 -27.90 1.84 -21.39
C GLU A 28 -28.73 1.55 -22.64
N LYS A 29 -29.14 2.57 -23.39
CA LYS A 29 -29.82 2.40 -24.69
C LYS A 29 -28.91 1.74 -25.72
N LYS A 30 -27.62 2.12 -25.76
CA LYS A 30 -26.65 1.47 -26.65
C LYS A 30 -26.33 0.05 -26.22
N LEU A 31 -26.19 -0.21 -24.93
CA LEU A 31 -26.04 -1.57 -24.38
C LEU A 31 -27.18 -2.50 -24.79
N LYS A 32 -28.43 -2.02 -24.76
CA LYS A 32 -29.60 -2.82 -25.17
C LYS A 32 -29.65 -3.11 -26.68
N GLN A 33 -28.94 -2.35 -27.50
CA GLN A 33 -28.86 -2.54 -28.95
C GLN A 33 -27.68 -3.44 -29.37
N MET A 34 -26.81 -3.80 -28.43
CA MET A 34 -25.66 -4.67 -28.69
C MET A 34 -26.06 -6.14 -28.59
N PRO A 35 -25.32 -7.05 -29.26
CA PRO A 35 -25.43 -8.48 -29.02
C PRO A 35 -25.35 -8.79 -27.52
N THR A 36 -26.21 -9.68 -27.03
CA THR A 36 -26.38 -9.97 -25.59
C THR A 36 -25.06 -10.29 -24.89
N ASP A 37 -24.15 -10.99 -25.57
CA ASP A 37 -22.84 -11.36 -25.02
C ASP A 37 -21.91 -10.16 -24.86
N LEU A 38 -21.90 -9.26 -25.85
CA LEU A 38 -21.14 -8.01 -25.81
C LEU A 38 -21.70 -7.04 -24.77
N ALA A 39 -23.04 -6.92 -24.70
CA ALA A 39 -23.71 -6.11 -23.69
C ALA A 39 -23.45 -6.64 -22.26
N SER A 40 -23.41 -7.97 -22.10
CA SER A 40 -23.09 -8.65 -20.85
C SER A 40 -21.63 -8.46 -20.45
N ALA A 41 -20.68 -8.52 -21.40
CA ALA A 41 -19.26 -8.28 -21.17
C ALA A 41 -18.97 -6.82 -20.76
N ILE A 42 -19.64 -5.86 -21.40
CA ILE A 42 -19.50 -4.44 -21.09
C ILE A 42 -20.13 -4.10 -19.72
N ARG A 43 -21.33 -4.63 -19.42
CA ARG A 43 -21.98 -4.45 -18.10
C ARG A 43 -21.19 -5.06 -16.93
N LYS A 44 -20.41 -6.11 -17.20
CA LYS A 44 -19.60 -6.80 -16.18
C LYS A 44 -18.21 -6.21 -15.98
N GLY A 45 -17.80 -5.23 -16.79
CA GLY A 45 -16.50 -4.57 -16.69
C GLY A 45 -15.34 -5.54 -16.88
N THR A 46 -14.95 -5.82 -18.14
CA THR A 46 -13.74 -6.58 -18.52
C THR A 46 -13.67 -7.99 -17.94
N VAL A 47 -14.25 -8.98 -18.63
CA VAL A 47 -13.91 -10.39 -18.37
C VAL A 47 -12.81 -10.77 -19.34
N PHE A 48 -11.55 -10.79 -18.89
CA PHE A 48 -10.48 -11.38 -19.68
C PHE A 48 -10.82 -12.86 -19.95
N GLU A 49 -10.90 -13.27 -21.22
CA GLU A 49 -11.22 -14.67 -21.56
C GLU A 49 -10.09 -15.64 -21.24
N ASN A 50 -8.87 -15.12 -21.02
CA ASN A 50 -7.71 -15.91 -20.65
C ASN A 50 -7.84 -16.43 -19.19
N PRO A 51 -7.90 -17.77 -18.98
CA PRO A 51 -8.00 -18.35 -17.64
C PRO A 51 -6.88 -17.94 -16.69
N ARG A 52 -5.67 -17.66 -17.20
CA ARG A 52 -4.54 -17.19 -16.40
C ARG A 52 -4.75 -15.76 -15.88
N VAL A 53 -5.38 -14.90 -16.67
CA VAL A 53 -5.67 -13.52 -16.27
C VAL A 53 -6.77 -13.50 -15.21
N ARG A 54 -7.85 -14.28 -15.38
CA ARG A 54 -8.91 -14.40 -14.34
C ARG A 54 -8.38 -14.96 -13.03
N ALA A 55 -7.47 -15.94 -13.08
CA ALA A 55 -6.83 -16.47 -11.88
C ALA A 55 -6.03 -15.38 -11.16
N ASN A 56 -5.28 -14.56 -11.89
CA ASN A 56 -4.52 -13.44 -11.30
C ASN A 56 -5.42 -12.30 -10.81
N GLU A 57 -6.54 -12.00 -11.48
CA GLU A 57 -7.51 -11.01 -10.99
C GLU A 57 -8.13 -11.43 -9.66
N LYS A 58 -8.51 -12.70 -9.52
CA LYS A 58 -9.02 -13.23 -8.25
C LYS A 58 -7.96 -13.14 -7.15
N ARG A 59 -6.71 -13.46 -7.46
CA ARG A 59 -5.58 -13.32 -6.53
C ARG A 59 -5.32 -11.87 -6.13
N LEU A 60 -5.39 -10.94 -7.07
CA LEU A 60 -5.25 -9.50 -6.80
C LEU A 60 -6.42 -8.98 -5.95
N ALA A 61 -7.66 -9.39 -6.24
CA ALA A 61 -8.81 -9.02 -5.43
C ALA A 61 -8.66 -9.53 -3.99
N GLN A 62 -8.25 -10.79 -3.82
CA GLN A 62 -7.96 -11.34 -2.50
C GLN A 62 -6.82 -10.59 -1.80
N ALA A 63 -5.73 -10.29 -2.52
CA ALA A 63 -4.62 -9.52 -1.97
C ALA A 63 -5.04 -8.10 -1.54
N LYS A 64 -5.97 -7.46 -2.26
CA LYS A 64 -6.55 -6.17 -1.84
C LYS A 64 -7.29 -6.29 -0.50
N ASP A 65 -8.08 -7.34 -0.33
CA ASP A 65 -8.81 -7.59 0.92
C ASP A 65 -7.84 -7.91 2.07
N ASP A 66 -6.79 -8.70 1.78
CA ASP A 66 -5.75 -9.06 2.74
C ASP A 66 -4.85 -7.88 3.12
N LEU A 67 -4.84 -6.81 2.31
CA LEU A 67 -4.03 -5.62 2.54
C LEU A 67 -4.55 -4.82 3.74
N LYS A 68 -5.87 -4.84 3.95
CA LYS A 68 -6.52 -4.09 5.03
C LYS A 68 -6.04 -4.55 6.41
N PRO A 69 -6.10 -5.85 6.79
CA PRO A 69 -5.55 -6.32 8.06
C PRO A 69 -4.07 -5.97 8.27
N TRP A 70 -3.29 -5.92 7.18
CA TRP A 70 -1.87 -5.55 7.26
C TRP A 70 -1.68 -4.08 7.65
N PHE A 71 -2.46 -3.15 7.07
CA PHE A 71 -2.43 -1.73 7.44
C PHE A 71 -3.07 -1.44 8.79
N ASP A 72 -4.17 -2.11 9.11
CA ASP A 72 -4.92 -1.94 10.37
C ASP A 72 -4.14 -2.46 11.59
N SER A 73 -3.05 -3.19 11.37
CA SER A 73 -2.16 -3.64 12.44
C SER A 73 -1.07 -2.61 12.74
N PRO A 74 -0.76 -2.29 14.01
CA PRO A 74 0.30 -1.34 14.34
C PRO A 74 1.67 -1.86 13.89
N LYS A 75 2.57 -0.97 13.45
CA LYS A 75 3.94 -1.34 13.02
C LYS A 75 4.82 -1.75 14.20
N TYR A 76 4.58 -1.17 15.37
CA TYR A 76 5.39 -1.36 16.56
C TYR A 76 4.59 -1.97 17.71
N LYS A 77 5.24 -2.83 18.50
CA LYS A 77 4.63 -3.53 19.64
C LYS A 77 4.14 -2.54 20.70
N GLY A 78 2.95 -2.81 21.21
CA GLY A 78 2.34 -2.03 22.29
C GLY A 78 1.83 -0.65 21.85
N LEU A 79 1.84 -0.34 20.55
CA LEU A 79 1.29 0.90 19.99
C LEU A 79 -0.04 0.66 19.26
N THR A 80 -0.84 1.70 19.10
CA THR A 80 -1.91 1.76 18.08
C THR A 80 -1.33 2.06 16.70
N VAL A 81 -2.16 2.03 15.66
CA VAL A 81 -1.75 2.40 14.30
C VAL A 81 -1.33 3.87 14.27
N GLU A 82 -2.13 4.74 14.86
CA GLU A 82 -1.89 6.19 14.92
C GLU A 82 -0.61 6.50 15.71
N GLU A 83 -0.39 5.82 16.82
CA GLU A 83 0.86 5.95 17.59
C GLU A 83 2.07 5.44 16.80
N SER A 84 1.91 4.38 15.99
CA SER A 84 2.98 3.88 15.12
C SER A 84 3.33 4.87 14.02
N ASP A 85 2.34 5.49 13.40
CA ASP A 85 2.56 6.52 12.39
C ASP A 85 3.19 7.79 13.00
N ALA A 86 2.84 8.11 14.24
CA ALA A 86 3.49 9.20 14.97
C ALA A 86 4.97 8.92 15.30
N VAL A 87 5.35 7.66 15.52
CA VAL A 87 6.77 7.25 15.66
C VAL A 87 7.54 7.48 14.36
N ASP A 88 6.95 7.13 13.23
CA ASP A 88 7.58 7.32 11.92
C ASP A 88 7.73 8.81 11.61
N ALA A 89 6.66 9.61 11.79
CA ALA A 89 6.69 11.05 11.60
C ALA A 89 7.72 11.74 12.51
N LEU A 90 7.84 11.29 13.77
CA LEU A 90 8.89 11.77 14.67
C LEU A 90 10.29 11.40 14.18
N SER A 91 10.48 10.19 13.67
CA SER A 91 11.77 9.72 13.16
C SER A 91 12.22 10.51 11.93
N ASP A 92 11.27 10.88 11.06
CA ASP A 92 11.51 11.74 9.91
C ASP A 92 11.86 13.16 10.35
N MET A 93 11.07 13.76 11.23
CA MET A 93 11.36 15.07 11.83
C MET A 93 12.75 15.12 12.47
N VAL A 94 13.13 14.10 13.24
CA VAL A 94 14.46 14.03 13.86
C VAL A 94 15.56 13.91 12.81
N SER A 95 15.31 13.23 11.68
CA SER A 95 16.25 13.14 10.56
C SER A 95 16.41 14.50 9.87
N GLU A 96 15.35 15.28 9.73
CA GLU A 96 15.39 16.67 9.24
C GLU A 96 16.17 17.58 10.19
N VAL A 97 15.91 17.50 11.51
CA VAL A 97 16.64 18.28 12.53
C VAL A 97 18.13 17.98 12.47
N VAL A 98 18.52 16.70 12.39
CA VAL A 98 19.93 16.30 12.24
C VAL A 98 20.54 16.90 10.97
N SER A 99 19.80 16.90 9.87
CA SER A 99 20.24 17.46 8.59
C SER A 99 20.43 18.97 8.66
N LEU A 100 19.53 19.70 9.31
CA LEU A 100 19.65 21.15 9.54
C LEU A 100 20.86 21.50 10.42
N VAL A 101 21.08 20.75 11.50
CA VAL A 101 22.24 20.93 12.38
C VAL A 101 23.55 20.68 11.62
N LEU A 102 23.56 19.69 10.71
CA LEU A 102 24.70 19.41 9.83
C LEU A 102 24.99 20.57 8.87
N LEU A 103 23.97 21.20 8.30
CA LEU A 103 24.14 22.40 7.46
C LEU A 103 24.73 23.56 8.26
N GLY A 104 24.43 23.65 9.56
CA GLY A 104 25.06 24.59 10.50
C GLY A 104 26.49 24.22 10.92
N GLY A 105 27.09 23.18 10.33
CA GLY A 105 28.46 22.74 10.61
C GLY A 105 28.63 21.87 11.85
N GLN A 106 27.53 21.45 12.49
CA GLN A 106 27.56 20.62 13.69
C GLN A 106 27.08 19.20 13.40
N ARG A 107 27.63 18.20 14.08
CA ARG A 107 27.19 16.80 13.93
C ARG A 107 26.48 16.33 15.19
N ILE A 108 25.23 15.91 15.04
CA ILE A 108 24.44 15.27 16.10
C ILE A 108 23.78 14.01 15.54
N SER A 109 23.66 12.96 16.35
CA SER A 109 22.96 11.74 15.94
C SER A 109 21.48 11.83 16.30
N ARG A 110 20.63 11.13 15.54
CA ARG A 110 19.19 10.99 15.84
C ARG A 110 18.96 10.49 17.27
N GLN A 111 19.77 9.52 17.70
CA GLN A 111 19.74 8.98 19.05
C GLN A 111 19.99 10.04 20.13
N LYS A 112 20.91 10.99 19.91
CA LYS A 112 21.17 12.10 20.84
C LYS A 112 19.99 13.06 20.91
N VAL A 113 19.37 13.39 19.77
CA VAL A 113 18.17 14.25 19.72
C VAL A 113 17.01 13.60 20.49
N LEU A 114 16.71 12.33 20.21
CA LEU A 114 15.65 11.59 20.90
C LEU A 114 15.93 11.42 22.40
N LYS A 115 17.19 11.16 22.79
CA LYS A 115 17.59 11.13 24.21
C LYS A 115 17.35 12.48 24.89
N PHE A 116 17.69 13.58 24.23
CA PHE A 116 17.42 14.91 24.74
C PHE A 116 15.92 15.14 24.91
N MET A 117 15.10 14.78 23.93
CA MET A 117 13.63 14.88 24.03
C MET A 117 13.09 14.12 25.24
N LEU A 118 13.56 12.88 25.47
CA LEU A 118 13.18 12.09 26.64
C LEU A 118 13.58 12.75 27.96
N GLN A 119 14.79 13.30 28.05
CA GLN A 119 15.30 13.95 29.26
C GLN A 119 14.61 15.29 29.54
N ALA A 120 14.25 16.02 28.49
CA ALA A 120 13.55 17.30 28.56
C ALA A 120 12.02 17.16 28.69
N GLY A 121 11.47 15.94 28.56
CA GLY A 121 10.04 15.70 28.60
C GLY A 121 9.29 16.25 27.37
N LEU A 122 9.94 16.28 26.21
CA LEU A 122 9.38 16.77 24.97
C LEU A 122 8.69 15.64 24.19
N GLY A 123 7.41 15.84 23.86
CA GLY A 123 6.60 14.86 23.13
C GLY A 123 6.03 13.75 24.02
N ASP A 124 5.29 12.83 23.40
CA ASP A 124 4.75 11.66 24.11
C ASP A 124 5.88 10.68 24.46
N LYS A 125 5.99 10.33 25.73
CA LYS A 125 7.09 9.48 26.24
C LYS A 125 7.11 8.10 25.58
N LYS A 126 5.94 7.53 25.27
CA LYS A 126 5.82 6.20 24.64
C LYS A 126 6.36 6.28 23.21
N ILE A 127 5.89 7.23 22.42
CA ILE A 127 6.31 7.45 21.02
C ILE A 127 7.81 7.72 20.94
N VAL A 128 8.32 8.66 21.74
CA VAL A 128 9.75 9.04 21.72
C VAL A 128 10.63 7.87 22.18
N SER A 129 10.17 7.07 23.14
CA SER A 129 10.92 5.88 23.59
C SER A 129 11.02 4.82 22.49
N VAL A 130 9.94 4.55 21.76
CA VAL A 130 9.96 3.62 20.62
C VAL A 130 10.90 4.14 19.54
N ALA A 131 10.75 5.40 19.12
CA ALA A 131 11.63 6.02 18.13
C ALA A 131 13.11 5.96 18.55
N PHE A 132 13.40 6.19 19.84
CA PHE A 132 14.75 6.07 20.39
C PHE A 132 15.31 4.65 20.24
N VAL A 133 14.54 3.62 20.62
CA VAL A 133 14.97 2.22 20.49
C VAL A 133 15.19 1.84 19.03
N LEU A 134 14.35 2.33 18.11
CA LEU A 134 14.49 2.09 16.67
C LEU A 134 15.79 2.65 16.06
N THR A 135 16.48 3.57 16.75
CA THR A 135 17.82 4.03 16.30
C THR A 135 18.92 2.98 16.47
N SER A 136 18.68 1.92 17.25
CA SER A 136 19.63 0.82 17.46
C SER A 136 19.31 -0.36 16.53
N ARG A 137 20.28 -0.79 15.73
CA ARG A 137 20.12 -1.94 14.83
C ARG A 137 19.78 -3.23 15.59
N ASP A 138 20.35 -3.43 16.78
CA ASP A 138 20.18 -4.66 17.55
C ASP A 138 18.84 -4.71 18.29
N LEU A 139 18.30 -3.55 18.67
CA LEU A 139 17.06 -3.45 19.45
C LEU A 139 15.83 -3.15 18.60
N ALA A 140 15.99 -2.52 17.44
CA ALA A 140 14.88 -2.19 16.54
C ALA A 140 14.00 -3.41 16.18
N PRO A 141 14.55 -4.61 15.88
CA PRO A 141 13.74 -5.79 15.60
C PRO A 141 12.81 -6.19 16.76
N MET A 142 13.23 -5.95 18.01
CA MET A 142 12.41 -6.28 19.18
C MET A 142 11.12 -5.45 19.24
N MET A 143 11.14 -4.24 18.67
CA MET A 143 10.03 -3.30 18.68
C MET A 143 9.05 -3.52 17.52
N LYS A 144 9.45 -4.22 16.45
CA LYS A 144 8.55 -4.50 15.32
C LYS A 144 7.42 -5.45 15.74
N ASN A 145 6.22 -5.17 15.30
CA ASN A 145 5.08 -6.07 15.45
C ASN A 145 5.22 -7.26 14.50
N ASP A 146 5.14 -8.47 15.04
CA ASP A 146 5.29 -9.70 14.27
C ASP A 146 4.04 -10.08 13.48
N PHE A 147 2.88 -9.46 13.77
CA PHE A 147 1.64 -9.70 13.02
C PHE A 147 1.83 -9.41 11.54
N ARG A 148 2.38 -8.24 11.18
CA ARG A 148 2.52 -7.82 9.77
C ARG A 148 3.40 -8.79 8.97
N THR A 149 4.52 -9.23 9.56
CA THR A 149 5.39 -10.26 8.95
C THR A 149 4.65 -11.59 8.84
N LYS A 150 4.04 -12.08 9.93
CA LYS A 150 3.30 -13.36 9.93
C LYS A 150 2.17 -13.36 8.91
N TRP A 151 1.46 -12.24 8.79
CA TRP A 151 0.37 -12.07 7.82
C TRP A 151 0.88 -12.13 6.38
N ALA A 152 1.96 -11.43 6.07
CA ALA A 152 2.58 -11.47 4.75
C ALA A 152 3.18 -12.86 4.40
N MET A 153 3.64 -13.61 5.41
CA MET A 153 4.12 -14.99 5.24
C MET A 153 2.99 -15.98 4.93
N THR A 154 1.78 -15.76 5.47
CA THR A 154 0.60 -16.61 5.24
C THR A 154 -0.21 -16.18 4.01
N HIS A 155 -0.06 -14.94 3.54
CA HIS A 155 -0.74 -14.39 2.36
C HIS A 155 0.29 -13.94 1.30
N PRO A 156 0.99 -14.86 0.62
CA PRO A 156 2.11 -14.53 -0.28
C PRO A 156 1.71 -13.69 -1.50
N ASP A 157 0.43 -13.68 -1.87
CA ASP A 157 -0.08 -12.81 -2.93
C ASP A 157 0.01 -11.32 -2.54
N LEU A 158 -0.01 -10.99 -1.23
CA LEU A 158 0.27 -9.63 -0.76
C LEU A 158 1.64 -9.16 -1.22
N VAL A 159 2.68 -9.95 -0.96
CA VAL A 159 4.06 -9.60 -1.33
C VAL A 159 4.25 -9.60 -2.85
N THR A 160 3.53 -10.46 -3.56
CA THR A 160 3.59 -10.55 -5.04
C THR A 160 3.00 -9.31 -5.71
N PHE A 161 1.86 -8.80 -5.24
CA PHE A 161 1.20 -7.62 -5.84
C PHE A 161 1.60 -6.29 -5.19
N TYR A 162 2.15 -6.31 -3.98
CA TYR A 162 2.58 -5.14 -3.22
C TYR A 162 4.04 -5.30 -2.76
N PRO A 163 5.02 -5.07 -3.66
CA PRO A 163 6.43 -5.30 -3.37
C PRO A 163 6.99 -4.54 -2.16
N PHE A 164 6.42 -3.38 -1.83
CA PHE A 164 6.83 -2.61 -0.64
C PHE A 164 6.66 -3.41 0.67
N ILE A 165 5.80 -4.44 0.70
CA ILE A 165 5.66 -5.32 1.85
C ILE A 165 6.94 -6.16 2.02
N PHE A 166 7.52 -6.64 0.92
CA PHE A 166 8.83 -7.33 0.94
C PHE A 166 9.92 -6.40 1.49
N ASP A 167 9.96 -5.16 0.99
CA ASP A 167 10.97 -4.17 1.39
C ASP A 167 10.89 -3.79 2.88
N SER A 168 9.72 -3.98 3.51
CA SER A 168 9.51 -3.70 4.95
C SER A 168 10.02 -4.81 5.88
N MET A 169 10.26 -6.01 5.35
CA MET A 169 10.77 -7.18 6.07
C MET A 169 12.27 -7.04 6.39
N SER A 170 12.76 -7.77 7.38
CA SER A 170 14.20 -7.94 7.61
C SER A 170 14.84 -8.80 6.51
N GLU A 171 16.16 -8.75 6.37
CA GLU A 171 16.89 -9.61 5.41
C GLU A 171 16.60 -11.11 5.66
N GLU A 172 16.55 -11.54 6.92
CA GLU A 172 16.22 -12.92 7.29
C GLU A 172 14.79 -13.29 6.89
N GLU A 173 13.83 -12.40 7.14
CA GLU A 173 12.42 -12.58 6.76
C GLU A 173 12.25 -12.59 5.22
N GLN A 174 12.99 -11.75 4.50
CA GLN A 174 13.01 -11.74 3.04
C GLN A 174 13.54 -13.07 2.48
N MET A 175 14.63 -13.58 3.04
CA MET A 175 15.19 -14.87 2.65
C MET A 175 14.22 -16.01 2.96
N GLU A 176 13.62 -16.04 4.15
CA GLU A 176 12.59 -17.03 4.53
C GLU A 176 11.38 -16.96 3.59
N TRP A 177 10.96 -15.76 3.21
CA TRP A 177 9.86 -15.58 2.26
C TRP A 177 10.22 -16.13 0.87
N LEU A 178 11.42 -15.83 0.37
CA LEU A 178 11.93 -16.35 -0.91
C LEU A 178 12.09 -17.87 -0.90
N GLU A 179 12.57 -18.47 0.19
CA GLU A 179 12.65 -19.92 0.34
C GLU A 179 11.28 -20.59 0.31
N ARG A 180 10.27 -19.95 0.93
CA ARG A 180 8.90 -20.49 0.98
C ARG A 180 8.10 -20.26 -0.29
N HIS A 181 8.28 -19.10 -0.93
CA HIS A 181 7.36 -18.57 -1.94
C HIS A 181 8.04 -18.06 -3.20
N GLY A 182 9.37 -17.88 -3.23
CA GLY A 182 10.15 -17.21 -4.27
C GLY A 182 10.11 -17.82 -5.67
N ILE A 183 9.42 -18.95 -5.86
CA ILE A 183 9.14 -19.57 -7.17
C ILE A 183 7.69 -19.26 -7.65
N ARG A 184 6.91 -18.45 -6.92
CA ARG A 184 5.52 -18.08 -7.32
C ARG A 184 5.44 -16.80 -8.16
N GLY A 185 6.53 -16.03 -8.23
CA GLY A 185 6.61 -14.73 -8.93
C GLY A 185 6.93 -14.81 -10.43
N SER A 186 7.43 -15.95 -10.93
CA SER A 186 7.52 -16.19 -12.36
C SER A 186 6.29 -16.96 -12.83
N ALA A 187 5.24 -16.22 -13.16
CA ALA A 187 4.50 -16.62 -14.36
C ALA A 187 5.56 -16.86 -15.45
N GLY A 188 5.56 -18.06 -16.03
CA GLY A 188 6.48 -18.45 -17.10
C GLY A 188 6.43 -17.50 -18.29
N LEU A 189 7.17 -16.39 -18.18
CA LEU A 189 7.78 -15.67 -19.28
C LEU A 189 9.11 -16.36 -19.56
N SER A 190 9.02 -17.62 -20.02
CA SER A 190 10.06 -18.14 -20.88
C SER A 190 9.99 -17.30 -22.17
N PHE A 191 10.85 -16.29 -22.27
CA PHE A 191 11.31 -15.85 -23.57
C PHE A 191 12.17 -16.99 -24.11
N GLU A 192 11.53 -17.99 -24.72
CA GLU A 192 12.25 -18.83 -25.67
C GLU A 192 12.49 -17.96 -26.91
N GLN A 193 13.79 -17.72 -27.13
CA GLN A 193 14.35 -17.19 -28.37
C GLN A 193 14.22 -18.21 -29.50
#